data_AF-A0A812U981-F1
#
_entry.id   AF-A0A812U981-F1
#
_cell.length_a   1.000
_cell.length_b   1.000
_cell.length_c   1.000
_cell.angle_alpha   90.00
_cell.angle_beta   90.00
_cell.angle_gamma   90.00
#
_symmetry.space_group_name_H-M   'P 1'
#
loop_
_entity.id
_entity.type
_entity.pdbx_description
1 polymer ?
#
loop_
_entity_poly.entity_id
_entity_poly.type
_entity_poly.pdbx_seq_one_letter_code
_entity_poly.pdbx_strand_id
1 'polypeptide(L)'
;MLDMGASFAAESRYRLSLAAGAFESAKKLLLQNPNIPIETRGKLFEATVSPTLFNLALWQPEGKQWQHLADGYSRQVRRLLGREIKGKSIFHLPTPVGHVITKCRPLEILAFRARVSLLLSLVKAAPPTLWGMLQEEGQWILQARRDLEKLVGKDEDKWPAVSSATWPEWWHLLKESPMKVKRAVARRMNSDFEAYQKKEIGNICLWALQRDLQQRQGTQDSTPRWSCRMCDKPFGTRAALGVHFFAVEFWSTARLEDHLRASKRCVDSMTAQGVQTGEVKPGYGSRHRRKESKEHYTPAPPKGLGSYVGVAAAADWNEWERTLYKDLSEDLLTDDFPDAKDYATSRIAKVINQYPLYPEEIDKVVQTLVEETQQVQQTVRQWSDGQYEAVGHGLLHVRRPPPEGNVQNIDNKISTYQEFKEQIDTFSWQRAIDGGDDDYGTPEKVFKLDVNWEAAWFSRSKTLSAAAVAEDLHTLLPPCLLDAWRQYLGGAKVRVSAPDSFWAHDLARPFVRFKALCKH
;
A
#
# COMPACT_ATOMS: atom_id res chain seq x y z
N MET A 1 18.93 7.14 -30.12
CA MET A 1 18.02 6.49 -31.08
C MET A 1 17.64 5.12 -30.53
N LEU A 2 16.34 4.88 -30.31
CA LEU A 2 15.79 3.54 -30.13
C LEU A 2 15.69 2.89 -31.51
N ASP A 3 15.71 1.55 -31.58
CA ASP A 3 15.38 0.83 -32.81
C ASP A 3 14.05 1.36 -33.37
N MET A 4 13.99 1.56 -34.69
CA MET A 4 12.83 2.15 -35.36
C MET A 4 11.57 1.32 -35.08
N GLY A 5 10.73 1.80 -34.16
CA GLY A 5 9.49 1.16 -33.71
C GLY A 5 9.41 0.89 -32.20
N ALA A 6 10.53 0.94 -31.46
CA ALA A 6 10.53 0.74 -30.01
C ALA A 6 10.23 2.04 -29.27
N SER A 7 9.20 2.03 -28.41
CA SER A 7 8.96 3.12 -27.45
C SER A 7 9.84 2.94 -26.21
N PHE A 8 10.21 4.03 -25.53
CA PHE A 8 10.88 3.96 -24.22
C PHE A 8 10.09 3.13 -23.19
N ALA A 9 8.76 3.06 -23.32
CA ALA A 9 7.93 2.21 -22.48
C ALA A 9 8.21 0.72 -22.72
N ALA A 10 8.22 0.28 -23.98
CA ALA A 10 8.55 -1.10 -24.35
C ALA A 10 9.98 -1.47 -23.93
N GLU A 11 10.93 -0.56 -24.17
CA GLU A 11 12.33 -0.74 -23.77
C GLU A 11 12.48 -0.84 -22.24
N SER A 12 11.78 -0.02 -21.46
CA SER A 12 11.82 -0.11 -20.00
C SER A 12 11.36 -1.49 -19.49
N ARG A 13 10.28 -2.04 -20.08
CA ARG A 13 9.73 -3.35 -19.71
C ARG A 13 10.69 -4.46 -20.08
N TYR A 14 11.26 -4.40 -21.28
CA TYR A 14 12.23 -5.37 -21.77
C TYR A 14 13.46 -5.44 -20.85
N ARG A 15 14.05 -4.29 -20.51
CA ARG A 15 15.20 -4.22 -19.60
C ARG A 15 14.91 -4.72 -18.19
N LEU A 16 13.73 -4.41 -17.65
CA LEU A 16 13.30 -4.94 -16.37
C LEU A 16 13.10 -6.46 -16.41
N SER A 17 12.63 -7.00 -17.53
CA SER A 17 12.54 -8.45 -17.75
C SER A 17 13.92 -9.10 -17.74
N LEU A 18 14.89 -8.53 -18.46
CA LEU A 18 16.28 -9.02 -18.46
C LEU A 18 16.90 -8.97 -17.05
N ALA A 19 16.70 -7.88 -16.32
CA ALA A 19 17.16 -7.75 -14.94
C ALA A 19 16.54 -8.79 -14.01
N ALA A 20 15.23 -9.06 -14.17
CA ALA A 20 14.55 -10.11 -13.43
C ALA A 20 15.09 -11.51 -13.78
N GLY A 21 15.36 -11.79 -15.06
CA GLY A 21 15.97 -13.03 -15.52
C GLY A 21 17.38 -13.24 -14.93
N ALA A 22 18.24 -12.22 -15.00
CA ALA A 22 19.57 -12.28 -14.40
C ALA A 22 19.53 -12.44 -12.88
N PHE A 23 18.57 -11.80 -12.21
CA PHE A 23 18.34 -12.00 -10.78
C PHE A 23 18.00 -13.46 -10.48
N GLU A 24 17.03 -14.06 -11.18
CA GLU A 24 16.63 -15.45 -10.95
C GLU A 24 17.78 -16.43 -11.22
N SER A 25 18.55 -16.22 -12.29
CA SER A 25 19.73 -17.05 -12.61
C SER A 25 20.79 -17.00 -11.49
N ALA A 26 21.04 -15.82 -10.91
CA ALA A 26 22.02 -15.64 -9.84
C ALA A 26 21.46 -15.89 -8.43
N LYS A 27 20.15 -16.09 -8.29
CA LYS A 27 19.43 -16.08 -7.01
C LYS A 27 19.94 -17.11 -6.01
N LYS A 28 19.93 -18.38 -6.40
CA LYS A 28 20.23 -19.49 -5.46
C LYS A 28 21.70 -19.51 -5.04
N LEU A 29 22.60 -19.26 -5.99
CA LEU A 29 24.04 -19.38 -5.78
C LEU A 29 24.65 -18.14 -5.11
N LEU A 30 24.17 -16.93 -5.47
CA LEU A 30 24.78 -15.67 -5.08
C LEU A 30 23.81 -14.79 -4.28
N LEU A 31 22.69 -14.39 -4.86
CA LEU A 31 21.89 -13.26 -4.36
C LEU A 31 20.97 -13.57 -3.18
N GLN A 32 20.71 -14.85 -2.91
CA GLN A 32 19.97 -15.35 -1.75
C GLN A 32 20.75 -16.44 -0.99
N ASN A 33 22.08 -16.50 -1.16
CA ASN A 33 22.93 -17.41 -0.41
C ASN A 33 23.08 -16.94 1.05
N PRO A 34 22.85 -17.81 2.08
CA PRO A 34 22.97 -17.41 3.49
C PRO A 34 24.38 -17.02 3.89
N ASN A 35 25.37 -17.67 3.26
CA ASN A 35 26.75 -17.57 3.66
C ASN A 35 27.41 -16.30 3.13
N ILE A 36 26.68 -15.53 2.31
CA ILE A 36 27.14 -14.27 1.76
C ILE A 36 26.43 -13.12 2.49
N PRO A 37 27.17 -12.23 3.17
CA PRO A 37 26.59 -11.04 3.81
C PRO A 37 25.75 -10.20 2.84
N ILE A 38 24.68 -9.57 3.34
CA ILE A 38 23.72 -8.83 2.50
C ILE A 38 24.38 -7.72 1.68
N GLU A 39 25.39 -7.01 2.23
CA GLU A 39 26.13 -5.99 1.50
C GLU A 39 26.96 -6.57 0.35
N THR A 40 27.57 -7.73 0.56
CA THR A 40 28.30 -8.45 -0.49
C THR A 40 27.34 -8.93 -1.57
N ARG A 41 26.15 -9.40 -1.19
CA ARG A 41 25.09 -9.74 -2.16
C ARG A 41 24.61 -8.52 -2.95
N GLY A 42 24.56 -7.33 -2.32
CA GLY A 42 24.29 -6.07 -3.01
C GLY A 42 25.36 -5.73 -4.05
N LYS A 43 26.65 -5.87 -3.70
CA LYS A 43 27.76 -5.68 -4.67
C LYS A 43 27.70 -6.69 -5.82
N LEU A 44 27.38 -7.95 -5.54
CA LEU A 44 27.18 -8.98 -6.56
C LEU A 44 25.98 -8.63 -7.46
N PHE A 45 24.88 -8.14 -6.90
CA PHE A 45 23.75 -7.66 -7.67
C PHE A 45 24.12 -6.48 -8.60
N GLU A 46 24.91 -5.52 -8.11
CA GLU A 46 25.44 -4.43 -8.95
C GLU A 46 26.33 -4.95 -10.08
N ALA A 47 27.06 -6.05 -9.86
CA ALA A 47 27.95 -6.65 -10.86
C ALA A 47 27.23 -7.58 -11.87
N THR A 48 26.16 -8.26 -11.47
CA THR A 48 25.51 -9.29 -12.32
C THR A 48 24.16 -8.87 -12.88
N VAL A 49 23.38 -8.06 -12.14
CA VAL A 49 22.03 -7.66 -12.54
C VAL A 49 22.02 -6.26 -13.13
N SER A 50 22.67 -5.30 -12.49
CA SER A 50 22.63 -3.90 -12.97
C SER A 50 23.15 -3.72 -14.42
N PRO A 51 24.15 -4.48 -14.91
CA PRO A 51 24.60 -4.37 -16.30
C PRO A 51 23.55 -4.78 -17.35
N THR A 52 22.52 -5.55 -16.98
CA THR A 52 21.44 -5.90 -17.92
C THR A 52 20.56 -4.69 -18.26
N LEU A 53 20.68 -3.59 -17.50
CA LEU A 53 20.16 -2.28 -17.86
C LEU A 53 21.15 -1.58 -18.82
N PHE A 54 21.56 -2.28 -19.89
CA PHE A 54 22.50 -1.77 -20.90
C PHE A 54 22.01 -0.45 -21.50
N ASN A 55 22.88 0.38 -22.06
CA ASN A 55 22.52 1.71 -22.60
C ASN A 55 21.87 2.67 -21.58
N LEU A 56 22.08 2.48 -20.27
CA LEU A 56 21.61 3.44 -19.24
C LEU A 56 22.13 4.87 -19.49
N ALA A 57 23.30 4.98 -20.12
CA ALA A 57 23.91 6.25 -20.53
C ALA A 57 23.08 7.05 -21.56
N LEU A 58 22.07 6.45 -22.19
CA LEU A 58 21.20 7.13 -23.15
C LEU A 58 19.89 7.59 -22.51
N TRP A 59 19.62 7.24 -21.25
CA TRP A 59 18.38 7.61 -20.58
C TRP A 59 18.50 8.97 -19.92
N GLN A 60 17.43 9.75 -20.06
CA GLN A 60 17.21 10.97 -19.30
C GLN A 60 16.60 10.58 -17.94
N PRO A 61 17.10 11.13 -16.82
CA PRO A 61 16.62 10.81 -15.48
C PRO A 61 15.32 11.55 -15.14
N GLU A 62 14.41 11.68 -16.10
CA GLU A 62 13.18 12.46 -16.01
C GLU A 62 12.03 11.73 -16.74
N GLY A 63 10.80 12.04 -16.33
CA GLY A 63 9.60 11.50 -16.96
C GLY A 63 9.14 10.12 -16.46
N LYS A 64 7.94 9.73 -16.90
CA LYS A 64 7.24 8.53 -16.41
C LYS A 64 7.97 7.23 -16.74
N GLN A 65 8.61 7.16 -17.90
CA GLN A 65 9.34 5.97 -18.35
C GLN A 65 10.61 5.75 -17.53
N TRP A 66 11.31 6.83 -17.16
CA TRP A 66 12.44 6.76 -16.24
C TRP A 66 11.99 6.27 -14.86
N GLN A 67 10.93 6.89 -14.30
CA GLN A 67 10.37 6.48 -13.01
C GLN A 67 9.98 5.01 -13.01
N HIS A 68 9.30 4.53 -14.05
CA HIS A 68 8.95 3.12 -14.19
C HIS A 68 10.18 2.19 -14.16
N LEU A 69 11.25 2.56 -14.87
CA LEU A 69 12.51 1.82 -14.88
C LEU A 69 13.22 1.84 -13.52
N ALA A 70 13.32 3.02 -12.89
CA ALA A 70 13.95 3.22 -11.59
C ALA A 70 13.20 2.47 -10.47
N ASP A 71 11.87 2.55 -10.45
CA ASP A 71 11.02 1.81 -9.51
C ASP A 71 11.12 0.31 -9.73
N GLY A 72 11.12 -0.13 -10.99
CA GLY A 72 11.31 -1.53 -11.35
C GLY A 72 12.65 -2.07 -10.85
N TYR A 73 13.73 -1.32 -11.02
CA TYR A 73 15.05 -1.65 -10.49
C TYR A 73 15.05 -1.70 -8.96
N SER A 74 14.48 -0.69 -8.30
CA SER A 74 14.39 -0.62 -6.83
C SER A 74 13.59 -1.80 -6.25
N ARG A 75 12.53 -2.23 -6.96
CA ARG A 75 11.80 -3.47 -6.62
C ARG A 75 12.71 -4.70 -6.71
N GLN A 76 13.59 -4.82 -7.70
CA GLN A 76 14.55 -5.93 -7.78
C GLN A 76 15.57 -5.88 -6.64
N VAL A 77 16.08 -4.70 -6.30
CA VAL A 77 16.99 -4.51 -5.14
C VAL A 77 16.31 -4.97 -3.85
N ARG A 78 15.05 -4.58 -3.62
CA ARG A 78 14.27 -5.02 -2.45
C ARG A 78 14.17 -6.55 -2.34
N ARG A 79 14.13 -7.29 -3.46
CA ARG A 79 14.05 -8.76 -3.46
C ARG A 79 15.31 -9.45 -2.91
N LEU A 80 16.45 -8.76 -2.82
CA LEU A 80 17.64 -9.27 -2.13
C LEU A 80 17.35 -9.57 -0.65
N LEU A 81 16.39 -8.87 -0.06
CA LEU A 81 15.95 -9.07 1.33
C LEU A 81 15.00 -10.27 1.51
N GLY A 82 14.64 -10.96 0.41
CA GLY A 82 13.66 -12.06 0.44
C GLY A 82 14.08 -13.29 1.24
N ARG A 83 15.34 -13.34 1.69
CA ARG A 83 15.82 -14.38 2.59
C ARG A 83 15.56 -14.05 4.05
N GLU A 84 15.83 -12.80 4.44
CA GLU A 84 15.64 -12.27 5.78
C GLU A 84 14.16 -11.98 6.07
N ILE A 85 13.39 -11.66 5.03
CA ILE A 85 12.02 -11.16 5.14
C ILE A 85 11.10 -12.12 4.39
N LYS A 86 10.29 -12.86 5.16
CA LYS A 86 9.49 -13.96 4.63
C LYS A 86 8.13 -13.51 4.08
N GLY A 87 7.76 -14.05 2.91
CA GLY A 87 6.39 -14.00 2.42
C GLY A 87 5.97 -12.63 1.91
N LYS A 88 4.76 -12.18 2.27
CA LYS A 88 4.16 -10.94 1.73
C LYS A 88 4.71 -9.66 2.39
N SER A 89 5.35 -9.75 3.54
CA SER A 89 5.89 -8.60 4.29
C SER A 89 6.91 -7.79 3.50
N ILE A 90 7.72 -8.44 2.66
CA ILE A 90 8.69 -7.77 1.79
C ILE A 90 8.06 -6.76 0.82
N PHE A 91 6.80 -6.97 0.42
CA PHE A 91 6.12 -6.07 -0.50
C PHE A 91 5.55 -4.84 0.20
N HIS A 92 5.36 -4.90 1.51
CA HIS A 92 4.92 -3.78 2.35
C HIS A 92 6.06 -2.84 2.74
N LEU A 93 7.31 -3.26 2.52
CA LEU A 93 8.47 -2.40 2.76
C LEU A 93 8.65 -1.36 1.65
N PRO A 94 8.88 -0.08 1.99
CA PRO A 94 9.26 0.94 1.00
C PRO A 94 10.45 0.47 0.16
N THR A 95 10.43 0.75 -1.15
CA THR A 95 11.54 0.39 -2.04
C THR A 95 12.90 0.97 -1.60
N PRO A 96 13.01 2.18 -1.02
CA PRO A 96 14.30 2.70 -0.55
C PRO A 96 14.95 1.88 0.57
N VAL A 97 14.16 1.13 1.38
CA VAL A 97 14.68 0.22 2.41
C VAL A 97 15.63 -0.81 1.78
N GLY A 98 15.31 -1.29 0.58
CA GLY A 98 16.18 -2.17 -0.20
C GLY A 98 17.57 -1.56 -0.40
N HIS A 99 17.64 -0.32 -0.88
CA HIS A 99 18.91 0.38 -1.12
C HIS A 99 19.69 0.67 0.16
N VAL A 100 19.01 1.10 1.23
CA VAL A 100 19.64 1.42 2.51
C VAL A 100 20.33 0.20 3.14
N ILE A 101 19.65 -0.95 3.14
CA ILE A 101 20.14 -2.18 3.77
C ILE A 101 21.17 -2.89 2.87
N THR A 102 20.88 -3.05 1.57
CA THR A 102 21.75 -3.83 0.67
C THR A 102 22.99 -3.06 0.21
N LYS A 103 23.02 -1.74 0.45
CA LYS A 103 24.02 -0.80 -0.08
C LYS A 103 24.06 -0.73 -1.61
N CYS A 104 23.03 -1.24 -2.30
CA CYS A 104 22.86 -1.04 -3.74
C CYS A 104 22.49 0.41 -4.03
N ARG A 105 23.17 1.03 -4.97
CA ARG A 105 22.91 2.41 -5.39
C ARG A 105 21.60 2.50 -6.18
N PRO A 106 20.81 3.57 -6.01
CA PRO A 106 19.66 3.83 -6.87
C PRO A 106 20.09 4.06 -8.33
N LEU A 107 19.16 3.83 -9.26
CA LEU A 107 19.44 3.79 -10.69
C LEU A 107 19.99 5.13 -11.22
N GLU A 108 19.56 6.25 -10.64
CA GLU A 108 19.99 7.61 -10.96
C GLU A 108 21.51 7.78 -10.78
N ILE A 109 22.07 7.20 -9.71
CA ILE A 109 23.52 7.27 -9.43
C ILE A 109 24.30 6.40 -10.42
N LEU A 110 23.75 5.25 -10.80
CA LEU A 110 24.34 4.39 -11.82
C LEU A 110 24.29 5.03 -13.21
N ALA A 111 23.20 5.71 -13.54
CA ALA A 111 23.03 6.41 -14.81
C ALA A 111 23.99 7.58 -14.96
N PHE A 112 24.19 8.36 -13.90
CA PHE A 112 25.21 9.40 -13.85
C PHE A 112 26.61 8.85 -14.22
N ARG A 113 27.03 7.75 -13.58
CA ARG A 113 28.30 7.10 -13.92
C ARG A 113 28.36 6.63 -15.37
N ALA A 114 27.29 6.02 -15.85
CA ALA A 114 27.21 5.49 -17.21
C ALA A 114 27.32 6.62 -18.25
N ARG A 115 26.63 7.75 -18.02
CA ARG A 115 26.67 8.94 -18.90
C ARG A 115 28.05 9.58 -18.95
N VAL A 116 28.69 9.82 -17.81
CA VAL A 116 30.06 10.35 -17.81
C VAL A 116 31.05 9.38 -18.46
N SER A 117 30.84 8.06 -18.28
CA SER A 117 31.67 7.05 -18.95
C SER A 117 31.47 7.05 -20.46
N LEU A 118 30.23 7.23 -20.93
CA LEU A 118 29.94 7.39 -22.37
C LEU A 118 30.57 8.67 -22.91
N LEU A 119 30.46 9.80 -22.20
CA LEU A 119 31.09 11.06 -22.58
C LEU A 119 32.61 10.91 -22.76
N LEU A 120 33.29 10.22 -21.83
CA LEU A 120 34.71 9.90 -21.95
C LEU A 120 35.02 9.09 -23.22
N SER A 121 34.18 8.13 -23.57
CA SER A 121 34.33 7.35 -24.81
C SER A 121 34.10 8.20 -26.06
N LEU A 122 33.08 9.07 -26.04
CA LEU A 122 32.76 9.95 -27.16
C LEU A 122 33.91 10.94 -27.43
N VAL A 123 34.46 11.57 -26.40
CA VAL A 123 35.60 12.49 -26.54
C VAL A 123 36.82 11.82 -27.18
N LYS A 124 37.02 10.52 -26.93
CA LYS A 124 38.17 9.79 -27.44
C LYS A 124 38.02 9.30 -28.87
N ALA A 125 36.81 8.90 -29.25
CA ALA A 125 36.63 8.08 -30.45
C ALA A 125 35.38 8.42 -31.29
N ALA A 126 34.52 9.34 -30.85
CA ALA A 126 33.32 9.65 -31.63
C ALA A 126 33.67 10.43 -32.91
N PRO A 127 33.08 10.04 -34.06
CA PRO A 127 33.26 10.78 -35.30
C PRO A 127 32.55 12.16 -35.23
N PRO A 128 33.00 13.15 -36.01
CA PRO A 128 32.37 14.48 -36.06
C PRO A 128 30.88 14.44 -36.38
N THR A 129 30.45 13.50 -37.22
CA THR A 129 29.04 13.31 -37.59
C THR A 129 28.16 12.95 -36.39
N LEU A 130 28.65 12.10 -35.47
CA LEU A 130 27.91 11.76 -34.25
C LEU A 130 27.80 12.97 -33.32
N TRP A 131 28.85 13.78 -33.21
CA TRP A 131 28.77 15.04 -32.46
C TRP A 131 27.76 16.01 -33.06
N GLY A 132 27.71 16.11 -34.39
CA GLY A 132 26.70 16.90 -35.09
C GLY A 132 25.27 16.44 -34.78
N MET A 133 25.01 15.13 -34.81
CA MET A 133 23.70 14.57 -34.46
C MET A 133 23.32 14.83 -32.99
N LEU A 134 24.27 14.70 -32.06
CA LEU A 134 24.02 14.99 -30.64
C LEU A 134 23.77 16.47 -30.39
N GLN A 135 24.40 17.36 -31.16
CA GLN A 135 24.16 18.81 -31.10
C GLN A 135 22.78 19.19 -31.63
N GLU A 136 22.36 18.57 -32.74
CA GLU A 136 21.03 18.77 -33.32
C GLU A 136 19.92 18.26 -32.39
N GLU A 137 20.09 17.09 -31.78
CA GLU A 137 19.13 16.54 -30.80
C GLU A 137 19.12 17.33 -29.48
N GLY A 138 20.31 17.76 -29.01
CA GLY A 138 20.51 18.67 -27.89
C GLY A 138 20.23 18.10 -26.50
N GLN A 139 19.22 17.25 -26.31
CA GLN A 139 18.78 16.85 -24.98
C GLN A 139 19.82 15.99 -24.25
N TRP A 140 20.50 15.08 -24.95
CA TRP A 140 21.57 14.28 -24.35
C TRP A 140 22.74 15.17 -23.89
N ILE A 141 23.11 16.18 -24.68
CA ILE A 141 24.17 17.14 -24.34
C ILE A 141 23.76 17.97 -23.11
N LEU A 142 22.51 18.42 -23.04
CA LEU A 142 21.99 19.12 -21.85
C LEU A 142 22.08 18.25 -20.60
N GLN A 143 21.75 16.96 -20.70
CA GLN A 143 21.90 16.04 -19.57
C GLN A 143 23.37 15.79 -19.21
N ALA A 144 24.26 15.66 -20.19
CA ALA A 144 25.69 15.52 -19.95
C ALA A 144 26.28 16.76 -19.27
N ARG A 145 25.81 17.96 -19.64
CA ARG A 145 26.15 19.22 -18.96
C ARG A 145 25.74 19.19 -17.49
N ARG A 146 24.49 18.82 -17.18
CA ARG A 146 24.01 18.67 -15.79
C ARG A 146 24.83 17.65 -15.00
N ASP A 147 25.26 16.56 -15.63
CA ASP A 147 26.14 15.58 -15.00
C ASP A 147 27.54 16.16 -14.73
N LEU A 148 28.11 16.99 -15.62
CA LEU A 148 29.36 17.70 -15.36
C LEU A 148 29.20 18.72 -14.23
N GLU A 149 28.12 19.51 -14.21
CA GLU A 149 27.80 20.44 -13.10
C GLU A 149 27.71 19.69 -11.77
N LYS A 150 27.06 18.52 -11.79
CA LYS A 150 26.98 17.62 -10.63
C LYS A 150 28.36 17.07 -10.21
N LEU A 151 29.23 16.76 -11.16
CA LEU A 151 30.60 16.30 -10.91
C LEU A 151 31.45 17.40 -10.26
N VAL A 152 31.34 18.63 -10.75
CA VAL A 152 32.00 19.82 -10.18
C VAL A 152 31.50 20.05 -8.75
N GLY A 153 30.17 20.12 -8.57
CA GLY A 153 29.56 20.28 -7.25
C GLY A 153 30.12 21.49 -6.50
N LYS A 154 30.71 21.26 -5.32
CA LYS A 154 31.32 22.31 -4.49
C LYS A 154 32.82 22.52 -4.76
N ASP A 155 33.41 21.74 -5.65
CA ASP A 155 34.83 21.77 -5.98
C ASP A 155 35.10 22.70 -7.19
N GLU A 156 34.43 23.85 -7.27
CA GLU A 156 34.50 24.75 -8.45
C GLU A 156 35.95 25.15 -8.81
N ASP A 157 36.81 25.36 -7.80
CA ASP A 157 38.21 25.72 -8.01
C ASP A 157 39.07 24.61 -8.63
N LYS A 158 38.59 23.36 -8.66
CA LYS A 158 39.38 22.19 -9.11
C LYS A 158 39.04 21.72 -10.52
N TRP A 159 38.00 22.30 -11.12
CA TRP A 159 37.46 21.89 -12.41
C TRP A 159 37.24 23.11 -13.31
N PRO A 160 37.31 22.96 -14.64
CA PRO A 160 36.86 24.02 -15.53
C PRO A 160 35.38 24.33 -15.26
N ALA A 161 34.97 25.60 -15.42
CA ALA A 161 33.56 25.96 -15.36
C ALA A 161 32.76 25.12 -16.37
N VAL A 162 31.47 24.87 -16.12
CA VAL A 162 30.65 24.11 -17.06
C VAL A 162 29.93 25.06 -18.00
N SER A 163 30.63 25.50 -19.05
CA SER A 163 30.11 26.40 -20.08
C SER A 163 30.60 26.02 -21.48
N SER A 164 29.97 26.57 -22.51
CA SER A 164 30.41 26.36 -23.90
C SER A 164 31.82 26.89 -24.14
N ALA A 165 32.17 28.04 -23.54
CA ALA A 165 33.48 28.67 -23.68
C ALA A 165 34.64 27.82 -23.13
N THR A 166 34.37 27.02 -22.10
CA THR A 166 35.35 26.17 -21.40
C THR A 166 35.32 24.72 -21.89
N TRP A 167 34.50 24.40 -22.90
CA TRP A 167 34.45 23.07 -23.50
C TRP A 167 35.82 22.55 -23.98
N PRO A 168 36.71 23.36 -24.61
CA PRO A 168 38.04 22.90 -24.98
C PRO A 168 38.83 22.34 -23.78
N GLU A 169 38.79 23.02 -22.63
CA GLU A 169 39.46 22.56 -21.40
C GLU A 169 38.88 21.24 -20.89
N TRP A 170 37.54 21.14 -20.86
CA TRP A 170 36.85 19.89 -20.52
C TRP A 170 37.22 18.76 -21.47
N TRP A 171 37.25 19.02 -22.78
CA TRP A 171 37.62 18.03 -23.79
C TRP A 171 39.04 17.51 -23.58
N HIS A 172 40.01 18.40 -23.34
CA HIS A 172 41.39 18.02 -23.02
C HIS A 172 41.45 17.18 -21.74
N LEU A 173 40.78 17.62 -20.68
CA LEU A 173 40.73 16.91 -19.40
C LEU A 173 40.14 15.50 -19.53
N LEU A 174 39.03 15.36 -20.26
CA LEU A 174 38.34 14.10 -20.51
C LEU A 174 39.19 13.15 -21.38
N LYS A 175 39.92 13.71 -22.35
CA LYS A 175 40.77 12.94 -23.28
C LYS A 175 42.06 12.47 -22.63
N GLU A 176 42.79 13.38 -21.99
CA GLU A 176 44.15 13.19 -21.50
C GLU A 176 44.19 12.65 -20.07
N SER A 177 43.20 13.01 -19.24
CA SER A 177 43.15 12.63 -17.82
C SER A 177 41.88 11.85 -17.42
N PRO A 178 41.48 10.79 -18.16
CA PRO A 178 40.23 10.07 -17.92
C PRO A 178 40.17 9.40 -16.54
N MET A 179 41.31 9.00 -15.97
CA MET A 179 41.37 8.39 -14.64
C MET A 179 41.09 9.39 -13.52
N LYS A 180 41.49 10.66 -13.67
CA LYS A 180 41.15 11.74 -12.72
C LYS A 180 39.64 11.92 -12.65
N VAL A 181 38.99 11.96 -13.82
CA VAL A 181 37.53 12.06 -13.96
C VAL A 181 36.83 10.84 -13.36
N LYS A 182 37.25 9.61 -13.70
CA LYS A 182 36.67 8.37 -13.15
C LYS A 182 36.75 8.30 -11.63
N ARG A 183 37.86 8.71 -11.01
CA ARG A 183 38.01 8.78 -9.56
C ARG A 183 37.09 9.82 -8.94
N ALA A 184 36.96 10.99 -9.56
CA ALA A 184 36.04 12.03 -9.11
C ALA A 184 34.57 11.57 -9.17
N VAL A 185 34.16 10.93 -10.26
CA VAL A 185 32.83 10.31 -10.40
C VAL A 185 32.59 9.29 -9.29
N ALA A 186 33.55 8.40 -9.02
CA ALA A 186 33.40 7.40 -7.95
C ALA A 186 33.23 8.04 -6.56
N ARG A 187 34.01 9.09 -6.25
CA ARG A 187 33.84 9.87 -5.00
C ARG A 187 32.46 10.53 -4.93
N ARG A 188 32.03 11.16 -6.02
CA ARG A 188 30.72 11.83 -6.10
C ARG A 188 29.58 10.83 -5.91
N MET A 189 29.63 9.67 -6.56
CA MET A 189 28.64 8.61 -6.39
C MET A 189 28.51 8.15 -4.94
N ASN A 190 29.62 8.02 -4.22
CA ASN A 190 29.58 7.63 -2.81
C ASN A 190 28.94 8.74 -1.95
N SER A 191 29.34 9.99 -2.17
CA SER A 191 28.74 11.14 -1.48
C SER A 191 27.24 11.28 -1.76
N ASP A 192 26.81 11.14 -3.01
CA ASP A 192 25.39 11.19 -3.37
C ASP A 192 24.61 10.02 -2.75
N PHE A 193 25.22 8.84 -2.68
CA PHE A 193 24.56 7.67 -2.09
C PHE A 193 24.41 7.82 -0.57
N GLU A 194 25.40 8.37 0.12
CA GLU A 194 25.29 8.69 1.54
C GLU A 194 24.20 9.74 1.80
N ALA A 195 24.14 10.80 0.98
CA ALA A 195 23.08 11.80 1.05
C ALA A 195 21.69 11.19 0.79
N TYR A 196 21.58 10.31 -0.21
CA TYR A 196 20.37 9.54 -0.48
C TYR A 196 19.96 8.69 0.73
N GLN A 197 20.88 7.94 1.33
CA GLN A 197 20.60 7.11 2.50
C GLN A 197 20.09 7.95 3.67
N LYS A 198 20.76 9.05 4.00
CA LYS A 198 20.33 9.96 5.08
C LYS A 198 18.90 10.47 4.84
N LYS A 199 18.63 10.97 3.63
CA LYS A 199 17.32 11.51 3.24
C LYS A 199 16.23 10.44 3.32
N GLU A 200 16.44 9.27 2.73
CA GLU A 200 15.41 8.22 2.70
C GLU A 200 15.17 7.59 4.08
N ILE A 201 16.19 7.43 4.93
CA ILE A 201 15.98 6.95 6.31
C ILE A 201 15.10 7.94 7.06
N GLY A 202 15.36 9.26 6.93
CA GLY A 202 14.50 10.30 7.50
C GLY A 202 13.05 10.19 7.02
N ASN A 203 12.85 10.09 5.71
CA ASN A 203 11.52 9.97 5.10
C ASN A 203 10.78 8.69 5.54
N ILE A 204 11.47 7.55 5.63
CA ILE A 204 10.89 6.29 6.10
C ILE A 204 10.46 6.40 7.57
N CYS A 205 11.25 7.06 8.41
CA CYS A 205 10.89 7.31 9.80
C CYS A 205 9.62 8.17 9.89
N LEU A 206 9.57 9.30 9.16
CA LEU A 206 8.39 10.16 9.10
C LEU A 206 7.15 9.38 8.61
N TRP A 207 7.31 8.53 7.60
CA TRP A 207 6.21 7.69 7.12
C TRP A 207 5.73 6.69 8.17
N ALA A 208 6.63 6.08 8.93
CA ALA A 208 6.28 5.16 10.01
C ALA A 208 5.47 5.87 11.12
N LEU A 209 5.93 7.05 11.56
CA LEU A 209 5.23 7.88 12.54
C LEU A 209 3.84 8.30 12.07
N GLN A 210 3.71 8.67 10.79
CA GLN A 210 2.43 9.05 10.20
C GLN A 210 1.43 7.88 10.18
N ARG A 211 1.91 6.66 9.91
CA ARG A 211 1.07 5.45 9.94
C ARG A 211 0.55 5.15 11.35
N ASP A 212 1.34 5.40 12.38
CA ASP A 212 0.88 5.23 13.76
C ASP A 212 -0.27 6.21 14.09
N LEU A 213 -0.17 7.47 13.65
CA LEU A 213 -1.26 8.45 13.81
C LEU A 213 -2.53 8.01 13.08
N GLN A 214 -2.40 7.52 11.84
CA GLN A 214 -3.55 6.98 11.10
C GLN A 214 -4.19 5.77 11.79
N GLN A 215 -3.38 4.89 12.39
CA GLN A 215 -3.90 3.74 13.13
C GLN A 215 -4.66 4.17 14.38
N ARG A 216 -4.16 5.18 15.10
CA ARG A 216 -4.81 5.78 16.27
C ARG A 216 -6.14 6.46 15.91
N GLN A 217 -6.18 7.24 14.84
CA GLN A 217 -7.41 7.87 14.35
C GLN A 217 -8.43 6.82 13.87
N GLY A 218 -7.96 5.80 13.14
CA GLY A 218 -8.80 4.70 12.66
C GLY A 218 -9.33 3.78 13.76
N THR A 219 -8.87 3.90 15.00
CA THR A 219 -9.44 3.17 16.16
C THR A 219 -10.48 3.98 16.93
N GLN A 220 -10.57 5.30 16.72
CA GLN A 220 -11.55 6.17 17.39
C GLN A 220 -12.85 6.36 16.60
N ASP A 221 -12.84 6.20 15.27
CA ASP A 221 -14.06 6.21 14.47
C ASP A 221 -14.68 4.80 14.43
N SER A 222 -15.76 4.60 15.17
CA SER A 222 -16.69 3.49 14.97
C SER A 222 -17.37 3.63 13.61
N THR A 223 -16.66 3.29 12.52
CA THR A 223 -17.25 3.25 11.18
C THR A 223 -18.43 2.28 11.18
N PRO A 224 -19.58 2.64 10.57
CA PRO A 224 -20.70 1.73 10.44
C PRO A 224 -20.24 0.51 9.62
N ARG A 225 -20.24 -0.66 10.27
CA ARG A 225 -19.74 -1.91 9.69
C ARG A 225 -20.81 -2.48 8.77
N TRP A 226 -20.45 -2.84 7.54
CA TRP A 226 -21.29 -3.69 6.70
C TRP A 226 -21.57 -4.99 7.47
N SER A 227 -22.82 -5.41 7.61
CA SER A 227 -23.14 -6.62 8.36
C SER A 227 -24.01 -7.57 7.53
N CYS A 228 -23.68 -8.86 7.52
CA CYS A 228 -24.56 -9.87 6.95
C CYS A 228 -25.73 -10.11 7.90
N ARG A 229 -26.97 -9.96 7.44
CA ARG A 229 -28.17 -10.18 8.28
C ARG A 229 -28.45 -11.64 8.62
N MET A 230 -27.96 -12.57 7.80
CA MET A 230 -28.11 -14.01 8.07
C MET A 230 -27.26 -14.48 9.27
N CYS A 231 -26.11 -13.85 9.51
CA CYS A 231 -25.15 -14.30 10.53
C CYS A 231 -24.64 -13.20 11.48
N ASP A 232 -25.15 -11.98 11.34
CA ASP A 232 -24.72 -10.75 12.04
C ASP A 232 -23.20 -10.44 11.95
N LYS A 233 -22.47 -11.10 11.04
CA LYS A 233 -21.03 -10.91 10.95
C LYS A 233 -20.71 -9.53 10.36
N PRO A 234 -19.86 -8.74 11.02
CA PRO A 234 -19.45 -7.44 10.49
C PRO A 234 -18.29 -7.57 9.50
N PHE A 235 -18.25 -6.65 8.54
CA PHE A 235 -17.29 -6.55 7.45
C PHE A 235 -16.86 -5.09 7.28
N GLY A 236 -15.57 -4.90 6.99
CA GLY A 236 -15.00 -3.56 6.82
C GLY A 236 -15.32 -2.90 5.47
N THR A 237 -15.78 -3.68 4.47
CA THR A 237 -16.09 -3.16 3.13
C THR A 237 -17.26 -3.93 2.50
N ARG A 238 -17.97 -3.27 1.58
CA ARG A 238 -19.00 -3.90 0.72
C ARG A 238 -18.45 -5.10 -0.06
N ALA A 239 -17.22 -5.00 -0.57
CA ALA A 239 -16.57 -6.09 -1.29
C ALA A 239 -16.31 -7.32 -0.40
N ALA A 240 -15.94 -7.13 0.87
CA ALA A 240 -15.77 -8.23 1.81
C ALA A 240 -17.11 -8.90 2.16
N LEU A 241 -18.20 -8.12 2.24
CA LEU A 241 -19.56 -8.66 2.37
C LEU A 241 -19.98 -9.42 1.10
N GLY A 242 -19.64 -8.92 -0.08
CA GLY A 242 -19.92 -9.61 -1.35
C GLY A 242 -19.17 -10.93 -1.49
N VAL A 243 -17.90 -11.00 -1.07
CA VAL A 243 -17.16 -12.27 -0.96
C VAL A 243 -17.82 -13.23 0.03
N HIS A 244 -18.40 -12.69 1.11
CA HIS A 244 -19.15 -13.47 2.07
C HIS A 244 -20.46 -14.02 1.48
N PHE A 245 -21.26 -13.22 0.77
CA PHE A 245 -22.46 -13.68 0.06
C PHE A 245 -22.14 -14.74 -0.99
N PHE A 246 -21.09 -14.51 -1.79
CA PHE A 246 -20.63 -15.48 -2.78
C PHE A 246 -20.19 -16.80 -2.14
N ALA A 247 -19.60 -16.76 -0.93
CA ALA A 247 -19.26 -17.97 -0.17
C ALA A 247 -20.47 -18.69 0.42
N VAL A 248 -21.58 -17.98 0.65
CA VAL A 248 -22.87 -18.57 1.09
C VAL A 248 -23.61 -19.22 -0.09
N GLU A 249 -23.43 -18.71 -1.31
CA GLU A 249 -24.08 -19.23 -2.53
C GLU A 249 -23.32 -20.43 -3.15
N PHE A 250 -21.98 -20.44 -3.05
CA PHE A 250 -21.14 -21.49 -3.65
C PHE A 250 -20.19 -22.11 -2.61
N TRP A 251 -20.72 -23.05 -1.85
CA TRP A 251 -19.93 -23.83 -0.90
C TRP A 251 -19.10 -24.90 -1.63
N SER A 252 -17.78 -24.85 -1.46
CA SER A 252 -17.00 -26.09 -1.51
C SER A 252 -17.15 -26.79 -0.17
N THR A 253 -17.17 -28.12 -0.16
CA THR A 253 -17.32 -28.96 1.04
C THR A 253 -16.33 -28.55 2.14
N ALA A 254 -15.10 -28.20 1.76
CA ALA A 254 -14.06 -27.75 2.70
C ALA A 254 -14.36 -26.40 3.37
N ARG A 255 -14.94 -25.43 2.64
CA ARG A 255 -15.33 -24.13 3.21
C ARG A 255 -16.58 -24.24 4.09
N LEU A 256 -17.47 -25.19 3.78
CA LEU A 256 -18.64 -25.53 4.61
C LEU A 256 -18.23 -26.06 5.96
N GLU A 257 -17.30 -27.00 5.98
CA GLU A 257 -16.71 -27.52 7.21
C GLU A 257 -16.04 -26.41 8.05
N ASP A 258 -15.27 -25.51 7.43
CA ASP A 258 -14.61 -24.40 8.14
C ASP A 258 -15.61 -23.42 8.77
N HIS A 259 -16.67 -23.07 8.04
CA HIS A 259 -17.69 -22.15 8.54
C HIS A 259 -18.54 -22.77 9.65
N LEU A 260 -19.03 -24.00 9.45
CA LEU A 260 -19.84 -24.70 10.46
C LEU A 260 -19.05 -24.88 11.77
N ARG A 261 -17.73 -25.06 11.68
CA ARG A 261 -16.87 -25.10 12.87
C ARG A 261 -16.72 -23.74 13.57
N ALA A 262 -16.77 -22.64 12.81
CA ALA A 262 -16.64 -21.28 13.32
C ALA A 262 -17.96 -20.67 13.80
N SER A 263 -19.11 -21.18 13.33
CA SER A 263 -20.43 -20.62 13.60
C SER A 263 -21.37 -21.66 14.21
N LYS A 264 -21.45 -21.66 15.55
CA LYS A 264 -22.36 -22.52 16.31
C LYS A 264 -23.82 -22.33 15.90
N ARG A 265 -24.24 -21.08 15.65
CA ARG A 265 -25.61 -20.75 15.19
C ARG A 265 -25.98 -21.43 13.87
N CYS A 266 -25.05 -21.52 12.92
CA CYS A 266 -25.32 -22.17 11.63
C CYS A 266 -25.44 -23.69 11.78
N VAL A 267 -24.64 -24.29 12.66
CA VAL A 267 -24.79 -25.71 13.04
C VAL A 267 -26.14 -25.96 13.70
N ASP A 268 -26.53 -25.11 14.64
CA ASP A 268 -27.82 -25.22 15.34
C ASP A 268 -29.00 -25.07 14.34
N SER A 269 -28.92 -24.13 13.39
CA SER A 269 -29.92 -23.94 12.34
C SER A 269 -30.02 -25.13 11.38
N MET A 270 -28.89 -25.70 10.96
CA MET A 270 -28.90 -26.89 10.09
C MET A 270 -29.43 -28.12 10.82
N THR A 271 -29.13 -28.24 12.12
CA THR A 271 -29.65 -29.30 12.98
C THR A 271 -31.16 -29.16 13.16
N ALA A 272 -31.65 -27.93 13.36
CA ALA A 272 -33.09 -27.65 13.43
C ALA A 272 -33.83 -27.94 12.12
N GLN A 273 -33.14 -27.88 10.98
CA GLN A 273 -33.66 -28.28 9.66
C GLN A 273 -33.50 -29.78 9.36
N GLY A 274 -33.03 -30.59 10.33
CA GLY A 274 -32.92 -32.04 10.19
C GLY A 274 -31.73 -32.52 9.35
N VAL A 275 -30.78 -31.64 9.01
CA VAL A 275 -29.61 -31.99 8.21
C VAL A 275 -28.53 -32.60 9.12
N GLN A 276 -28.42 -33.94 9.11
CA GLN A 276 -27.38 -34.69 9.84
C GLN A 276 -26.46 -35.43 8.86
N THR A 277 -25.16 -35.52 9.18
CA THR A 277 -24.18 -36.28 8.38
C THR A 277 -23.79 -37.56 9.10
N GLY A 278 -23.95 -38.73 8.45
CA GLY A 278 -23.68 -40.05 9.06
C GLY A 278 -22.20 -40.46 9.11
N GLU A 279 -21.28 -39.72 8.49
CA GLU A 279 -19.85 -40.06 8.44
C GLU A 279 -18.97 -38.95 9.06
N VAL A 280 -18.13 -39.34 10.02
CA VAL A 280 -17.09 -38.48 10.58
C VAL A 280 -15.88 -38.51 9.63
N LYS A 281 -15.66 -37.41 8.91
CA LYS A 281 -14.56 -37.28 7.95
C LYS A 281 -13.17 -37.19 8.61
N PRO A 282 -12.09 -37.49 7.87
CA PRO A 282 -10.71 -37.45 8.38
C PRO A 282 -10.31 -36.08 8.96
N GLY A 283 -9.53 -36.10 10.05
CA GLY A 283 -9.10 -34.89 10.77
C GLY A 283 -8.33 -33.86 9.93
N TYR A 284 -8.47 -32.58 10.30
CA TYR A 284 -7.74 -31.45 9.71
C TYR A 284 -6.23 -31.69 9.72
N GLY A 285 -5.60 -31.68 8.55
CA GLY A 285 -4.15 -31.88 8.37
C GLY A 285 -3.75 -33.22 7.75
N SER A 286 -4.67 -34.18 7.62
CA SER A 286 -4.38 -35.46 6.98
C SER A 286 -4.01 -35.29 5.49
N ARG A 287 -3.11 -36.15 5.00
CA ARG A 287 -2.76 -36.22 3.56
C ARG A 287 -3.99 -36.49 2.70
N HIS A 288 -4.95 -37.27 3.21
CA HIS A 288 -6.16 -37.64 2.49
C HIS A 288 -7.07 -36.42 2.26
N ARG A 289 -7.26 -35.59 3.29
CA ARG A 289 -8.00 -34.31 3.20
C ARG A 289 -7.38 -33.34 2.20
N ARG A 290 -6.04 -33.22 2.17
CA ARG A 290 -5.34 -32.34 1.20
C ARG A 290 -5.49 -32.83 -0.23
N LYS A 291 -5.68 -34.14 -0.43
CA LYS A 291 -5.94 -34.76 -1.73
C LYS A 291 -7.39 -34.50 -2.16
N GLU A 292 -8.37 -34.77 -1.30
CA GLU A 292 -9.79 -34.47 -1.56
C GLU A 292 -10.05 -32.97 -1.82
N SER A 293 -9.40 -32.08 -1.06
CA SER A 293 -9.54 -30.63 -1.26
C SER A 293 -8.99 -30.15 -2.61
N LYS A 294 -8.08 -30.89 -3.24
CA LYS A 294 -7.59 -30.62 -4.59
C LYS A 294 -8.46 -31.28 -5.66
N GLU A 295 -8.95 -32.49 -5.39
CA GLU A 295 -9.79 -33.28 -6.30
C GLU A 295 -11.22 -32.74 -6.41
N HIS A 296 -11.76 -32.14 -5.34
CA HIS A 296 -13.08 -31.50 -5.31
C HIS A 296 -13.01 -29.97 -5.45
N TYR A 297 -11.88 -29.44 -5.93
CA TYR A 297 -11.80 -28.03 -6.28
C TYR A 297 -12.46 -27.81 -7.64
N THR A 298 -13.76 -27.50 -7.63
CA THR A 298 -14.46 -27.02 -8.82
C THR A 298 -14.29 -25.50 -8.88
N PRO A 299 -13.45 -24.93 -9.76
CA PRO A 299 -13.54 -23.51 -10.04
C PRO A 299 -14.94 -23.25 -10.60
N ALA A 300 -15.65 -22.27 -10.04
CA ALA A 300 -16.93 -21.83 -10.62
C ALA A 300 -16.68 -21.53 -12.12
N PRO A 301 -17.51 -22.06 -13.04
CA PRO A 301 -17.36 -21.72 -14.44
C PRO A 301 -17.44 -20.19 -14.55
N PRO A 302 -16.52 -19.54 -15.29
CA PRO A 302 -16.64 -18.11 -15.51
C PRO A 302 -17.99 -17.88 -16.20
N LYS A 303 -18.94 -17.25 -15.52
CA LYS A 303 -20.06 -16.61 -16.21
C LYS A 303 -19.39 -15.66 -17.19
N GLY A 304 -19.49 -15.98 -18.48
CA GLY A 304 -18.92 -15.16 -19.53
C GLY A 304 -19.36 -13.73 -19.28
N LEU A 305 -18.39 -12.82 -19.22
CA LEU A 305 -18.64 -11.38 -19.34
C LEU A 305 -19.20 -11.16 -20.74
N GLY A 306 -20.49 -11.47 -20.91
CA GLY A 306 -21.28 -11.04 -22.04
C GLY A 306 -21.20 -9.53 -22.07
N SER A 307 -20.91 -9.02 -23.26
CA SER A 307 -20.86 -7.60 -23.59
C SER A 307 -21.86 -6.80 -22.76
N TYR A 308 -21.34 -5.82 -22.02
CA TYR A 308 -22.12 -4.74 -21.43
C TYR A 308 -22.76 -3.97 -22.60
N VAL A 309 -23.90 -4.45 -23.07
CA VAL A 309 -24.84 -3.65 -23.86
C VAL A 309 -25.67 -2.93 -22.82
N GLY A 310 -25.56 -1.61 -22.79
CA GLY A 310 -26.39 -0.77 -21.94
C GLY A 310 -27.86 -1.04 -22.26
N VAL A 311 -28.53 -1.77 -21.37
CA VAL A 311 -29.98 -1.91 -21.42
C VAL A 311 -30.58 -0.83 -20.52
N ALA A 312 -31.50 -0.09 -21.11
CA ALA A 312 -32.20 1.04 -20.52
C ALA A 312 -32.95 0.64 -19.23
N ALA A 313 -33.18 1.65 -18.40
CA ALA A 313 -33.81 1.61 -17.09
C ALA A 313 -35.21 0.95 -17.07
N ALA A 314 -35.25 -0.37 -16.90
CA ALA A 314 -36.35 -1.07 -16.25
C ALA A 314 -35.83 -1.62 -14.93
N ALA A 315 -36.62 -1.47 -13.87
CA ALA A 315 -36.29 -1.90 -12.52
C ALA A 315 -36.29 -3.43 -12.42
N ASP A 316 -35.27 -4.08 -12.96
CA ASP A 316 -35.11 -5.52 -12.78
C ASP A 316 -34.56 -5.77 -11.38
N TRP A 317 -35.46 -6.15 -10.47
CA TRP A 317 -35.07 -6.88 -9.26
C TRP A 317 -34.28 -8.13 -9.64
N ASN A 318 -33.18 -8.38 -8.93
CA ASN A 318 -32.44 -9.62 -9.01
C ASN A 318 -33.30 -10.80 -8.48
N GLU A 319 -32.86 -12.04 -8.73
CA GLU A 319 -33.63 -13.25 -8.35
C GLU A 319 -33.93 -13.31 -6.85
N TRP A 320 -32.97 -12.90 -6.01
CA TRP A 320 -33.15 -12.85 -4.56
C TRP A 320 -34.10 -11.74 -4.10
N GLU A 321 -34.08 -10.56 -4.73
CA GLU A 321 -35.02 -9.47 -4.48
C GLU A 321 -36.46 -9.89 -4.82
N ARG A 322 -36.65 -10.61 -5.94
CA ARG A 322 -37.96 -11.16 -6.36
C ARG A 322 -38.46 -12.21 -5.39
N THR A 323 -37.60 -13.14 -4.96
CA THR A 323 -37.97 -14.19 -4.01
C THR A 323 -38.25 -13.60 -2.62
N LEU A 324 -37.42 -12.66 -2.13
CA LEU A 324 -37.69 -11.96 -0.87
C LEU A 324 -39.03 -11.24 -0.91
N TYR A 325 -39.33 -10.51 -1.99
CA TYR A 325 -40.61 -9.83 -2.14
C TYR A 325 -41.76 -10.82 -2.08
N LYS A 326 -41.69 -11.92 -2.85
CA LYS A 326 -42.72 -12.95 -2.87
C LYS A 326 -42.95 -13.54 -1.47
N ASP A 327 -41.88 -13.95 -0.79
CA ASP A 327 -41.97 -14.63 0.51
C ASP A 327 -42.43 -13.68 1.62
N LEU A 328 -42.06 -12.39 1.54
CA LEU A 328 -42.63 -11.36 2.42
C LEU A 328 -44.12 -11.11 2.14
N SER A 329 -44.51 -10.98 0.86
CA SER A 329 -45.91 -10.78 0.49
C SER A 329 -46.78 -11.96 0.91
N GLU A 330 -46.31 -13.19 0.72
CA GLU A 330 -47.00 -14.40 1.18
C GLU A 330 -47.13 -14.43 2.72
N ASP A 331 -46.06 -14.09 3.46
CA ASP A 331 -46.11 -14.08 4.93
C ASP A 331 -47.02 -12.96 5.48
N LEU A 332 -47.02 -11.78 4.85
CA LEU A 332 -47.87 -10.65 5.22
C LEU A 332 -49.36 -10.95 4.97
N LEU A 333 -49.70 -11.66 3.89
CA LEU A 333 -51.07 -12.01 3.52
C LEU A 333 -51.65 -13.21 4.29
N THR A 334 -50.94 -13.75 5.29
CA THR A 334 -51.49 -14.82 6.14
C THR A 334 -52.59 -14.31 7.06
N ASP A 335 -53.67 -15.10 7.22
CA ASP A 335 -54.84 -14.75 8.04
C ASP A 335 -54.51 -14.49 9.52
N ASP A 336 -53.41 -15.08 10.02
CA ASP A 336 -52.94 -14.98 11.40
C ASP A 336 -51.81 -13.94 11.59
N PHE A 337 -51.82 -12.83 10.85
CA PHE A 337 -50.80 -11.79 11.02
C PHE A 337 -50.97 -11.03 12.35
N PRO A 338 -49.90 -10.84 13.16
CA PRO A 338 -50.03 -10.27 14.49
C PRO A 338 -50.29 -8.75 14.48
N ASP A 339 -51.24 -8.30 15.29
CA ASP A 339 -51.56 -6.88 15.53
C ASP A 339 -50.50 -6.17 16.40
N ALA A 340 -49.61 -6.93 17.04
CA ALA A 340 -48.57 -6.40 17.91
C ALA A 340 -47.30 -6.04 17.13
N LYS A 341 -46.89 -4.76 17.21
CA LYS A 341 -45.74 -4.17 16.49
C LYS A 341 -44.44 -4.99 16.63
N ASP A 342 -44.07 -5.39 17.85
CA ASP A 342 -42.82 -6.12 18.10
C ASP A 342 -42.81 -7.52 17.46
N TYR A 343 -43.97 -8.17 17.43
CA TYR A 343 -44.14 -9.48 16.79
C TYR A 343 -44.11 -9.36 15.27
N ALA A 344 -44.77 -8.34 14.70
CA ALA A 344 -44.69 -8.04 13.27
C ALA A 344 -43.25 -7.73 12.83
N THR A 345 -42.53 -6.88 13.57
CA THR A 345 -41.11 -6.58 13.31
C THR A 345 -40.24 -7.83 13.36
N SER A 346 -40.42 -8.69 14.38
CA SER A 346 -39.65 -9.92 14.52
C SER A 346 -39.93 -10.92 13.40
N ARG A 347 -41.19 -11.02 12.97
CA ARG A 347 -41.62 -11.91 11.88
C ARG A 347 -41.06 -11.47 10.53
N ILE A 348 -41.17 -10.19 10.20
CA ILE A 348 -40.59 -9.61 8.97
C ILE A 348 -39.06 -9.75 8.97
N ALA A 349 -38.41 -9.47 10.10
CA ALA A 349 -36.97 -9.65 10.23
C ALA A 349 -36.53 -11.10 10.00
N LYS A 350 -37.33 -12.07 10.48
CA LYS A 350 -37.05 -13.50 10.29
C LYS A 350 -37.07 -13.92 8.83
N VAL A 351 -37.95 -13.34 8.01
CA VAL A 351 -37.98 -13.58 6.55
C VAL A 351 -36.76 -12.92 5.90
N ILE A 352 -36.53 -11.63 6.15
CA ILE A 352 -35.39 -10.88 5.57
C ILE A 352 -34.04 -11.54 5.87
N ASN A 353 -33.85 -12.07 7.08
CA ASN A 353 -32.61 -12.69 7.52
C ASN A 353 -32.29 -14.02 6.81
N GLN A 354 -33.14 -14.51 5.90
CA GLN A 354 -32.90 -15.71 5.11
C GLN A 354 -32.17 -15.44 3.78
N TYR A 355 -32.08 -14.17 3.35
CA TYR A 355 -31.58 -13.81 2.02
C TYR A 355 -30.22 -13.09 2.09
N PRO A 356 -29.27 -13.39 1.19
CA PRO A 356 -27.96 -12.77 1.13
C PRO A 356 -28.00 -11.43 0.35
N LEU A 357 -28.88 -10.52 0.75
CA LEU A 357 -29.07 -9.23 0.10
C LEU A 357 -28.30 -8.11 0.81
N TYR A 358 -27.82 -7.13 0.04
CA TYR A 358 -27.25 -5.91 0.58
C TYR A 358 -28.35 -5.05 1.25
N PRO A 359 -28.01 -4.20 2.24
CA PRO A 359 -28.98 -3.31 2.89
C PRO A 359 -29.82 -2.48 1.90
N GLU A 360 -29.20 -1.98 0.82
CA GLU A 360 -29.88 -1.18 -0.19
C GLU A 360 -30.91 -1.98 -1.02
N GLU A 361 -30.63 -3.27 -1.26
CA GLU A 361 -31.52 -4.17 -2.00
C GLU A 361 -32.74 -4.55 -1.13
N ILE A 362 -32.50 -4.80 0.15
CA ILE A 362 -33.59 -5.02 1.12
C ILE A 362 -34.45 -3.77 1.24
N ASP A 363 -33.83 -2.60 1.39
CA ASP A 363 -34.54 -1.33 1.51
C ASP A 363 -35.41 -1.05 0.28
N LYS A 364 -34.96 -1.44 -0.92
CA LYS A 364 -35.74 -1.33 -2.16
C LYS A 364 -36.99 -2.20 -2.13
N VAL A 365 -36.87 -3.48 -1.77
CA VAL A 365 -38.01 -4.41 -1.65
C VAL A 365 -38.99 -3.96 -0.56
N VAL A 366 -38.47 -3.58 0.61
CA VAL A 366 -39.27 -3.11 1.74
C VAL A 366 -40.01 -1.81 1.40
N GLN A 367 -39.37 -0.88 0.69
CA GLN A 367 -40.01 0.36 0.26
C GLN A 367 -41.21 0.10 -0.65
N THR A 368 -41.08 -0.82 -1.61
CA THR A 368 -42.19 -1.23 -2.48
C THR A 368 -43.35 -1.84 -1.67
N LEU A 369 -43.05 -2.71 -0.70
CA LEU A 369 -44.08 -3.28 0.18
C LEU A 369 -44.78 -2.24 1.06
N VAL A 370 -44.06 -1.22 1.53
CA VAL A 370 -44.65 -0.10 2.29
C VAL A 370 -45.64 0.68 1.40
N GLU A 371 -45.25 0.98 0.17
CA GLU A 371 -46.11 1.69 -0.79
C GLU A 371 -47.35 0.87 -1.15
N GLU A 372 -47.19 -0.43 -1.39
CA GLU A 372 -48.31 -1.34 -1.67
C GLU A 372 -49.25 -1.49 -0.47
N THR A 373 -48.71 -1.62 0.74
CA THR A 373 -49.52 -1.69 1.98
C THR A 373 -50.38 -0.45 2.15
N GLN A 374 -49.84 0.75 1.86
CA GLN A 374 -50.57 2.00 1.90
C GLN A 374 -51.68 2.06 0.83
N GLN A 375 -51.43 1.55 -0.37
CA GLN A 375 -52.43 1.48 -1.45
C GLN A 375 -53.55 0.49 -1.13
N VAL A 376 -53.22 -0.68 -0.57
CA VAL A 376 -54.20 -1.70 -0.18
C VAL A 376 -55.08 -1.17 0.95
N GLN A 377 -54.53 -0.47 1.94
CA GLN A 377 -55.32 0.16 3.01
C GLN A 377 -56.42 1.09 2.48
N GLN A 378 -56.17 1.77 1.36
CA GLN A 378 -57.11 2.71 0.73
C GLN A 378 -58.17 2.01 -0.13
N THR A 379 -57.91 0.78 -0.60
CA THR A 379 -58.73 0.11 -1.64
C THR A 379 -59.47 -1.13 -1.12
N VAL A 380 -58.87 -1.92 -0.22
CA VAL A 380 -59.45 -3.15 0.33
C VAL A 380 -59.07 -3.30 1.80
N ARG A 381 -60.05 -3.34 2.71
CA ARG A 381 -59.80 -3.59 4.14
C ARG A 381 -59.70 -5.09 4.43
N GLN A 382 -58.54 -5.70 4.11
CA GLN A 382 -58.24 -7.09 4.45
C GLN A 382 -57.73 -7.26 5.89
N TRP A 383 -57.05 -6.25 6.43
CA TRP A 383 -56.52 -6.24 7.79
C TRP A 383 -57.27 -5.28 8.73
N SER A 384 -57.12 -5.50 10.04
CA SER A 384 -57.53 -4.56 11.08
C SER A 384 -56.66 -3.29 11.03
N ASP A 385 -57.15 -2.17 11.57
CA ASP A 385 -56.35 -0.93 11.64
C ASP A 385 -55.06 -1.13 12.46
N GLY A 386 -55.11 -2.01 13.48
CA GLY A 386 -53.94 -2.38 14.28
C GLY A 386 -52.91 -3.21 13.50
N GLN A 387 -53.36 -4.12 12.64
CA GLN A 387 -52.49 -4.90 11.76
C GLN A 387 -51.80 -4.03 10.71
N TYR A 388 -52.52 -3.08 10.09
CA TYR A 388 -51.90 -2.12 9.15
C TYR A 388 -50.79 -1.30 9.82
N GLU A 389 -51.02 -0.83 11.05
CA GLU A 389 -50.02 -0.10 11.81
C GLU A 389 -48.82 -0.99 12.21
N ALA A 390 -49.07 -2.24 12.57
CA ALA A 390 -48.03 -3.22 12.92
C ALA A 390 -47.15 -3.60 11.70
N VAL A 391 -47.75 -3.84 10.54
CA VAL A 391 -47.03 -4.11 9.28
C VAL A 391 -46.20 -2.90 8.85
N GLY A 392 -46.79 -1.71 8.83
CA GLY A 392 -46.09 -0.48 8.45
C GLY A 392 -44.91 -0.18 9.39
N HIS A 393 -45.12 -0.33 10.70
CA HIS A 393 -44.04 -0.21 11.69
C HIS A 393 -42.96 -1.26 11.48
N GLY A 394 -43.34 -2.53 11.28
CA GLY A 394 -42.43 -3.63 11.06
C GLY A 394 -41.53 -3.43 9.84
N LEU A 395 -42.12 -3.09 8.70
CA LEU A 395 -41.41 -2.80 7.45
C LEU A 395 -40.45 -1.61 7.59
N LEU A 396 -40.86 -0.52 8.25
CA LEU A 396 -39.96 0.62 8.45
C LEU A 396 -38.83 0.30 9.44
N HIS A 397 -39.09 -0.48 10.49
CA HIS A 397 -38.10 -0.79 11.53
C HIS A 397 -37.02 -1.77 11.05
N VAL A 398 -37.33 -2.65 10.08
CA VAL A 398 -36.33 -3.55 9.49
C VAL A 398 -35.41 -2.86 8.49
N ARG A 399 -35.70 -1.61 8.09
CA ARG A 399 -34.77 -0.81 7.28
C ARG A 399 -33.54 -0.51 8.10
N ARG A 400 -32.37 -0.75 7.50
CA ARG A 400 -31.11 -0.25 8.05
C ARG A 400 -30.58 0.69 6.99
N PRO A 401 -30.45 2.00 7.27
CA PRO A 401 -29.81 2.87 6.32
C PRO A 401 -28.46 2.24 5.94
N PRO A 402 -28.08 2.26 4.66
CA PRO A 402 -26.75 1.81 4.30
C PRO A 402 -25.74 2.53 5.19
N PRO A 403 -24.67 1.85 5.63
CA PRO A 403 -23.57 2.54 6.30
C PRO A 403 -23.26 3.75 5.44
N GLU A 404 -23.40 4.98 5.97
CA GLU A 404 -23.17 6.21 5.18
C GLU A 404 -21.90 5.98 4.42
N GLY A 405 -22.05 5.79 3.11
CA GLY A 405 -21.05 5.09 2.34
C GLY A 405 -19.91 6.06 2.25
N ASN A 406 -18.87 5.86 3.08
CA ASN A 406 -17.74 6.75 3.28
C ASN A 406 -17.89 7.94 2.36
N VAL A 407 -18.59 9.02 2.80
CA VAL A 407 -18.24 10.33 2.25
C VAL A 407 -16.76 10.33 2.46
N GLN A 408 -16.10 10.22 1.33
CA GLN A 408 -14.74 9.81 1.27
C GLN A 408 -14.00 10.73 2.24
N ASN A 409 -13.58 10.20 3.38
CA ASN A 409 -12.44 10.73 4.11
C ASN A 409 -11.22 10.43 3.22
N ILE A 410 -11.26 10.94 1.98
CA ILE A 410 -10.24 10.89 0.94
C ILE A 410 -9.06 11.72 1.41
N ASP A 411 -9.26 12.66 2.34
CA ASP A 411 -8.25 13.66 2.60
C ASP A 411 -7.08 13.22 3.47
N ASN A 412 -7.07 12.03 4.11
CA ASN A 412 -5.94 11.71 5.00
C ASN A 412 -5.39 10.27 4.97
N LYS A 413 -5.94 9.36 4.17
CA LYS A 413 -5.40 7.99 4.09
C LYS A 413 -4.33 7.87 3.01
N ILE A 414 -3.21 8.56 3.22
CA ILE A 414 -1.97 8.33 2.46
C ILE A 414 -1.66 6.83 2.52
N SER A 415 -1.73 6.15 1.37
CA SER A 415 -1.79 4.69 1.31
C SER A 415 -0.43 4.08 1.02
N THR A 416 0.42 4.80 0.28
CA THR A 416 1.76 4.36 -0.10
C THR A 416 2.85 5.30 0.39
N TYR A 417 4.06 4.76 0.57
CA TYR A 417 5.24 5.56 0.90
C TYR A 417 5.54 6.63 -0.18
N GLN A 418 5.25 6.33 -1.44
CA GLN A 418 5.51 7.25 -2.54
C GLN A 418 4.60 8.48 -2.48
N GLU A 419 3.29 8.27 -2.25
CA GLU A 419 2.33 9.36 -2.00
C GLU A 419 2.76 10.21 -0.80
N PHE A 420 3.18 9.57 0.29
CA PHE A 420 3.65 10.28 1.48
C PHE A 420 4.88 11.14 1.19
N LYS A 421 5.84 10.60 0.45
CA LYS A 421 7.08 11.28 0.10
C LYS A 421 6.83 12.56 -0.70
N GLU A 422 5.82 12.56 -1.56
CA GLU A 422 5.40 13.74 -2.34
C GLU A 422 4.71 14.80 -1.48
N GLN A 423 4.14 14.41 -0.34
CA GLN A 423 3.39 15.28 0.58
C GLN A 423 4.15 15.64 1.86
N ILE A 424 5.39 15.17 2.03
CA ILE A 424 6.10 15.26 3.30
C ILE A 424 6.30 16.70 3.79
N ASP A 425 6.45 17.63 2.84
CA ASP A 425 6.67 19.06 3.05
C ASP A 425 5.38 19.83 3.32
N THR A 426 4.24 19.31 2.88
CA THR A 426 2.91 19.93 3.08
C THR A 426 2.12 19.26 4.21
N PHE A 427 2.58 18.10 4.71
CA PHE A 427 1.91 17.36 5.77
C PHE A 427 1.87 18.15 7.09
N SER A 428 0.66 18.42 7.58
CA SER A 428 0.45 19.21 8.80
C SER A 428 0.60 18.36 10.06
N TRP A 429 1.84 18.19 10.51
CA TRP A 429 2.18 17.43 11.72
C TRP A 429 1.47 17.93 12.98
N GLN A 430 1.35 19.26 13.14
CA GLN A 430 0.67 19.86 14.30
C GLN A 430 -0.78 19.39 14.38
N ARG A 431 -1.56 19.61 13.31
CA ARG A 431 -2.97 19.18 13.25
C ARG A 431 -3.13 17.68 13.48
N ALA A 432 -2.23 16.86 12.96
CA ALA A 432 -2.29 15.41 13.11
C ALA A 432 -2.03 14.95 14.57
N ILE A 433 -1.31 15.75 15.36
CA ILE A 433 -0.94 15.47 16.75
C ILE A 433 -1.94 16.12 17.74
N ASP A 434 -2.69 17.14 17.32
CA ASP A 434 -3.52 18.00 18.17
C ASP A 434 -4.83 17.38 18.72
N GLY A 435 -5.08 16.09 18.51
CA GLY A 435 -6.29 15.40 18.99
C GLY A 435 -6.27 14.88 20.43
N GLY A 436 -5.33 15.30 21.29
CA GLY A 436 -5.24 14.85 22.69
C GLY A 436 -5.36 16.00 23.68
N ASP A 437 -6.46 16.02 24.46
CA ASP A 437 -6.68 16.99 25.53
C ASP A 437 -5.55 16.96 26.56
N ASP A 438 -5.04 18.15 26.89
CA ASP A 438 -3.92 18.42 27.81
C ASP A 438 -4.35 18.36 29.30
N ASP A 439 -5.60 17.96 29.60
CA ASP A 439 -6.27 18.24 30.89
C ASP A 439 -6.37 17.07 31.88
N TYR A 440 -5.89 15.87 31.53
CA TYR A 440 -5.79 14.77 32.49
C TYR A 440 -4.40 14.81 33.11
N GLY A 441 -4.30 15.02 34.44
CA GLY A 441 -3.08 15.19 35.26
C GLY A 441 -2.01 14.09 35.17
N THR A 442 -1.60 13.78 33.95
CA THR A 442 -0.71 12.72 33.54
C THR A 442 0.72 13.22 33.68
N PRO A 443 1.61 12.48 34.36
CA PRO A 443 2.97 12.94 34.61
C PRO A 443 3.73 13.20 33.31
N GLU A 444 4.41 14.35 33.26
CA GLU A 444 5.22 14.79 32.14
C GLU A 444 6.54 14.01 32.09
N LYS A 445 6.86 13.43 30.92
CA LYS A 445 8.11 12.71 30.68
C LYS A 445 9.02 13.49 29.76
N VAL A 446 10.26 13.71 30.20
CA VAL A 446 11.28 14.45 29.44
C VAL A 446 12.30 13.48 28.84
N PHE A 447 12.50 13.58 27.53
CA PHE A 447 13.44 12.80 26.74
C PHE A 447 14.57 13.69 26.25
N LYS A 448 15.82 13.27 26.44
CA LYS A 448 17.00 14.08 26.06
C LYS A 448 17.75 13.43 24.89
N LEU A 449 17.87 14.18 23.80
CA LEU A 449 18.63 13.80 22.62
C LEU A 449 20.06 14.37 22.72
N ASP A 450 21.06 13.54 22.42
CA ASP A 450 22.48 13.90 22.51
C ASP A 450 22.86 14.99 21.48
N VAL A 451 23.93 15.74 21.74
CA VAL A 451 24.49 16.72 20.79
C VAL A 451 24.93 16.04 19.50
N ASN A 452 25.47 14.82 19.59
CA ASN A 452 25.96 14.02 18.46
C ASN A 452 24.92 13.05 17.90
N TRP A 453 23.63 13.35 18.08
CA TRP A 453 22.53 12.45 17.73
C TRP A 453 22.55 12.01 16.28
N GLU A 454 22.88 12.87 15.31
CA GLU A 454 22.82 12.53 13.89
C GLU A 454 23.87 11.47 13.53
N ALA A 455 25.10 11.63 14.07
CA ALA A 455 26.18 10.67 13.87
C ALA A 455 25.86 9.32 14.51
N ALA A 456 25.36 9.33 15.75
CA ALA A 456 24.94 8.12 16.47
C ALA A 456 23.78 7.41 15.76
N TRP A 457 22.78 8.18 15.33
CA TRP A 457 21.60 7.70 14.60
C TRP A 457 21.99 7.04 13.27
N PHE A 458 22.82 7.70 12.47
CA PHE A 458 23.24 7.16 11.17
C PHE A 458 24.21 5.97 11.31
N SER A 459 25.06 5.97 12.34
CA SER A 459 25.90 4.81 12.65
C SER A 459 25.04 3.59 13.01
N ARG A 460 24.05 3.78 13.89
CA ARG A 460 23.10 2.73 14.28
C ARG A 460 22.32 2.21 13.08
N SER A 461 21.76 3.09 12.24
CA SER A 461 20.94 2.68 11.10
C SER A 461 21.72 1.83 10.08
N LYS A 462 23.04 1.99 9.98
CA LYS A 462 23.91 1.12 9.16
C LYS A 462 24.07 -0.29 9.73
N THR A 463 23.92 -0.46 11.05
CA THR A 463 24.09 -1.75 11.74
C THR A 463 22.80 -2.56 11.89
N LEU A 464 21.65 -1.98 11.55
CA LEU A 464 20.36 -2.66 11.71
C LEU A 464 20.22 -3.85 10.75
N SER A 465 19.69 -4.95 11.27
CA SER A 465 19.40 -6.14 10.47
C SER A 465 18.16 -5.91 9.60
N ALA A 466 18.14 -6.55 8.44
CA ALA A 466 17.01 -6.45 7.53
C ALA A 466 15.68 -6.93 8.15
N ALA A 467 15.76 -7.97 8.99
CA ALA A 467 14.59 -8.52 9.69
C ALA A 467 14.02 -7.53 10.71
N ALA A 468 14.87 -6.85 11.49
CA ALA A 468 14.43 -5.86 12.48
C ALA A 468 13.69 -4.68 11.82
N VAL A 469 14.22 -4.18 10.70
CA VAL A 469 13.56 -3.10 9.93
C VAL A 469 12.26 -3.58 9.28
N ALA A 470 12.16 -4.86 8.92
CA ALA A 470 10.95 -5.46 8.35
C ALA A 470 9.81 -5.59 9.35
N GLU A 471 10.16 -5.92 10.59
CA GLU A 471 9.20 -6.07 11.69
C GLU A 471 8.74 -4.70 12.19
N ASP A 472 9.68 -3.77 12.38
CA ASP A 472 9.38 -2.44 12.91
C ASP A 472 10.25 -1.37 12.23
N LEU A 473 9.64 -0.56 11.35
CA LEU A 473 10.30 0.56 10.68
C LEU A 473 10.80 1.61 11.68
N HIS A 474 10.21 1.70 12.87
CA HIS A 474 10.63 2.62 13.90
C HIS A 474 12.00 2.27 14.49
N THR A 475 12.51 1.07 14.25
CA THR A 475 13.90 0.73 14.61
C THR A 475 14.92 1.65 13.94
N LEU A 476 14.53 2.30 12.83
CA LEU A 476 15.33 3.33 12.17
C LEU A 476 15.35 4.66 12.92
N LEU A 477 14.45 4.93 13.86
CA LEU A 477 14.47 6.16 14.66
C LEU A 477 15.58 6.13 15.72
N PRO A 478 16.09 7.30 16.14
CA PRO A 478 16.86 7.40 17.38
C PRO A 478 16.07 6.82 18.56
N PRO A 479 16.67 5.98 19.43
CA PRO A 479 15.93 5.30 20.50
C PRO A 479 15.15 6.27 21.40
N CYS A 480 15.79 7.40 21.75
CA CYS A 480 15.17 8.46 22.55
C CYS A 480 13.89 9.02 21.91
N LEU A 481 13.85 9.17 20.58
CA LEU A 481 12.67 9.67 19.86
C LEU A 481 11.61 8.58 19.71
N LEU A 482 12.02 7.33 19.53
CA LEU A 482 11.12 6.19 19.53
C LEU A 482 10.38 6.05 20.87
N ASP A 483 11.11 6.15 21.98
CA ASP A 483 10.52 6.07 23.32
C ASP A 483 9.60 7.26 23.58
N ALA A 484 10.01 8.48 23.21
CA ALA A 484 9.18 9.67 23.28
C ALA A 484 7.88 9.48 22.47
N TRP A 485 7.97 8.98 21.25
CA TRP A 485 6.82 8.73 20.38
C TRP A 485 5.87 7.68 20.97
N ARG A 486 6.40 6.55 21.45
CA ARG A 486 5.60 5.49 22.09
C ARG A 486 4.89 5.98 23.35
N GLN A 487 5.53 6.81 24.16
CA GLN A 487 4.87 7.43 25.32
C GLN A 487 3.74 8.37 24.90
N TYR A 488 3.95 9.16 23.85
CA TYR A 488 2.92 10.05 23.32
C TYR A 488 1.71 9.27 22.78
N LEU A 489 1.95 8.20 22.01
CA LEU A 489 0.86 7.32 21.55
C LEU A 489 0.13 6.63 22.71
N GLY A 490 0.84 6.33 23.80
CA GLY A 490 0.27 5.82 25.05
C GLY A 490 -0.50 6.85 25.89
N GLY A 491 -0.64 8.10 25.42
CA GLY A 491 -1.38 9.17 26.09
C GLY A 491 -0.57 9.98 27.11
N ALA A 492 0.75 9.76 27.22
CA ALA A 492 1.58 10.54 28.13
C ALA A 492 1.89 11.93 27.57
N LYS A 493 2.09 12.90 28.47
CA LYS A 493 2.65 14.21 28.11
C LYS A 493 4.15 14.09 27.91
N VAL A 494 4.61 14.40 26.70
CA VAL A 494 6.00 14.20 26.27
C VAL A 494 6.67 15.54 26.02
N ARG A 495 7.88 15.69 26.58
CA ARG A 495 8.82 16.76 26.24
C ARG A 495 10.12 16.18 25.69
N VAL A 496 10.69 16.84 24.70
CA VAL A 496 11.97 16.50 24.08
C VAL A 496 12.92 17.68 24.23
N SER A 497 14.06 17.45 24.87
CA SER A 497 15.21 18.36 24.93
C SER A 497 16.25 17.87 23.92
N ALA A 498 16.57 18.69 22.92
CA ALA A 498 17.45 18.32 21.82
C ALA A 498 18.25 19.54 21.33
N PRO A 499 19.42 19.35 20.71
CA PRO A 499 20.23 20.44 20.15
C PRO A 499 19.53 21.13 18.96
N ASP A 500 19.93 22.36 18.66
CA ASP A 500 19.38 23.12 17.51
C ASP A 500 19.58 22.42 16.16
N SER A 501 20.65 21.64 16.03
CA SER A 501 20.89 20.79 14.86
C SER A 501 19.78 19.77 14.62
N PHE A 502 19.13 19.27 15.67
CA PHE A 502 17.96 18.40 15.54
C PHE A 502 16.73 19.20 15.09
N TRP A 503 16.47 20.35 15.72
CA TRP A 503 15.29 21.16 15.41
C TRP A 503 15.31 21.74 13.99
N ALA A 504 16.50 21.91 13.39
CA ALA A 504 16.67 22.28 11.99
C ALA A 504 16.51 21.10 11.01
N HIS A 505 16.45 19.86 11.50
CA HIS A 505 16.37 18.64 10.68
C HIS A 505 14.91 18.24 10.43
N ASP A 506 14.61 17.68 9.24
CA ASP A 506 13.24 17.30 8.85
C ASP A 506 12.57 16.29 9.79
N LEU A 507 13.36 15.42 10.41
CA LEU A 507 12.87 14.49 11.44
C LEU A 507 12.26 15.16 12.67
N ALA A 508 12.56 16.43 12.95
CA ALA A 508 11.99 17.11 14.10
C ALA A 508 10.53 17.52 13.89
N ARG A 509 10.01 17.53 12.66
CA ARG A 509 8.65 18.01 12.33
C ARG A 509 7.55 17.40 13.23
N PRO A 510 7.51 16.09 13.52
CA PRO A 510 6.52 15.49 14.43
C PRO A 510 6.76 15.83 15.91
N PHE A 511 7.97 16.25 16.29
CA PHE A 511 8.37 16.46 17.68
C PHE A 511 8.37 17.94 18.09
N VAL A 512 8.08 18.88 17.18
CA VAL A 512 8.11 20.33 17.45
C VAL A 512 7.19 20.70 18.62
N ARG A 513 6.00 20.08 18.72
CA ARG A 513 5.07 20.33 19.84
C ARG A 513 5.63 19.83 21.18
N PHE A 514 6.53 18.85 21.16
CA PHE A 514 7.18 18.33 22.37
C PHE A 514 8.41 19.15 22.77
N LYS A 515 8.78 20.20 22.04
CA LYS A 515 10.00 20.98 22.34
C LYS A 515 9.95 21.51 23.78
N ALA A 516 10.89 21.06 24.60
CA ALA A 516 11.06 21.62 25.93
C ALA A 516 11.57 23.06 25.80
N LEU A 517 10.86 24.02 26.39
CA LEU A 517 11.40 25.36 26.58
C LEU A 517 12.57 25.23 27.56
N CYS A 518 13.79 25.44 27.07
CA CYS A 518 14.95 25.62 27.95
C CYS A 518 14.66 26.85 28.81
N LYS A 519 14.33 26.65 30.09
CA LYS A 519 14.48 27.71 31.08
C LYS A 519 15.98 27.92 31.22
N HIS A 520 16.48 29.02 30.66
CA HIS A 520 17.86 29.46 30.85
C HIS A 520 18.12 29.77 32.32
#